data_AF-A0A8S1ALH6-F1
#
_entry.id   AF-A0A8S1ALH6-F1
#
_cell.length_a   1.000
_cell.length_b   1.000
_cell.length_c   1.000
_cell.angle_alpha   90.00
_cell.angle_beta   90.00
_cell.angle_gamma   90.00
#
_symmetry.space_group_name_H-M   'P 1'
#
loop_
_entity.id
_entity.type
_entity.pdbx_description
1 polymer ?
#
loop_
_entity_poly.entity_id
_entity_poly.type
_entity_poly.pdbx_seq_one_letter_code
_entity_poly.pdbx_strand_id
1 'polypeptide(L)'
;MRPIADCGYCKNVTKPIVLRNITRQEFSKYAYTPRPIIVKNAVQHWRATKEFSFNMFKKLYEETAGSYESLDEGCQFLNFKTDMFSLKEVFDMPEARAKNEQGQSSWYVGWGNCHPDILAIVRQYYQVPHFLPEDAEYPATENIFFGYEIGAVMHLDYISRLMWQGQVQGSKTWSLAPVPECDHVCSKFEYYVEAGDVVLLDTRIWYHATKIPKGRFSLTVQSEYG
;
A
#
# COMPACT_ATOMS: atom_id res chain seq x y z
N MET A 1 -12.55 -6.63 -22.56
CA MET A 1 -11.49 -5.70 -23.04
C MET A 1 -11.62 -4.40 -22.25
N ARG A 2 -10.50 -3.83 -21.79
CA ARG A 2 -10.48 -2.50 -21.18
C ARG A 2 -10.72 -1.43 -22.27
N PRO A 3 -11.48 -0.34 -22.01
CA PRO A 3 -11.62 0.77 -22.95
C PRO A 3 -10.27 1.45 -23.26
N ILE A 4 -10.12 2.02 -24.45
CA ILE A 4 -8.96 2.87 -24.80
C ILE A 4 -8.90 4.03 -23.80
N ALA A 5 -7.74 4.25 -23.20
CA ALA A 5 -7.57 5.30 -22.21
C ALA A 5 -7.54 6.69 -22.85
N ASP A 6 -8.23 7.66 -22.23
CA ASP A 6 -8.02 9.08 -22.50
C ASP A 6 -6.71 9.53 -21.83
N CYS A 7 -5.71 9.96 -22.61
CA CYS A 7 -4.41 10.38 -22.08
C CYS A 7 -4.43 11.72 -21.31
N GLY A 8 -5.58 12.37 -21.19
CA GLY A 8 -5.76 13.60 -20.41
C GLY A 8 -5.32 13.48 -18.94
N TYR A 9 -5.43 12.29 -18.33
CA TYR A 9 -5.06 12.09 -16.92
C TYR A 9 -3.56 12.27 -16.64
N CYS A 10 -2.70 11.95 -17.62
CA CYS A 10 -1.25 11.96 -17.47
C CYS A 10 -0.56 13.09 -18.23
N LYS A 11 -1.30 13.84 -19.06
CA LYS A 11 -0.76 14.96 -19.83
C LYS A 11 -0.15 16.02 -18.90
N ASN A 12 1.12 16.36 -19.14
CA ASN A 12 1.91 17.30 -18.33
C ASN A 12 2.06 16.90 -16.85
N VAL A 13 1.90 15.61 -16.51
CA VAL A 13 2.14 15.08 -15.17
C VAL A 13 3.53 14.45 -15.14
N THR A 14 4.47 15.12 -14.47
CA THR A 14 5.86 14.65 -14.33
C THR A 14 6.28 14.41 -12.88
N LYS A 15 5.41 14.76 -11.93
CA LYS A 15 5.61 14.61 -10.49
C LYS A 15 4.25 14.58 -9.77
N PRO A 16 4.18 13.98 -8.58
CA PRO A 16 2.96 14.02 -7.78
C PRO A 16 2.69 15.43 -7.25
N ILE A 17 1.43 15.69 -6.94
CA ILE A 17 1.04 16.85 -6.12
C ILE A 17 1.46 16.55 -4.68
N VAL A 18 2.23 17.46 -4.07
CA VAL A 18 2.69 17.30 -2.68
C VAL A 18 1.93 18.28 -1.80
N LEU A 19 1.21 17.74 -0.82
CA LEU A 19 0.37 18.47 0.13
C LEU A 19 0.91 18.28 1.54
N ARG A 20 0.65 19.25 2.43
CA ARG A 20 1.05 19.23 3.83
C ARG A 20 -0.03 19.91 4.67
N ASN A 21 -0.32 19.37 5.85
CA ASN A 21 -1.27 19.95 6.81
C ASN A 21 -2.60 20.38 6.15
N ILE A 22 -3.16 19.51 5.30
CA ILE A 22 -4.33 19.82 4.50
C ILE A 22 -5.61 19.41 5.23
N THR A 23 -6.62 20.27 5.22
CA THR A 23 -7.95 19.96 5.76
C THR A 23 -8.78 19.16 4.76
N ARG A 24 -9.86 18.53 5.24
CA ARG A 24 -10.83 17.82 4.39
C ARG A 24 -11.44 18.73 3.32
N GLN A 25 -11.82 19.95 3.70
CA GLN A 25 -12.39 20.93 2.77
C GLN A 25 -11.39 21.28 1.66
N GLU A 26 -10.12 21.52 2.00
CA GLU A 26 -9.08 21.81 1.01
C GLU A 26 -8.72 20.58 0.15
N PHE A 27 -8.87 19.37 0.69
CA PHE A 27 -8.60 18.13 -0.04
C PHE A 27 -9.71 17.77 -1.03
N SER A 28 -10.95 18.22 -0.81
CA SER A 28 -12.11 17.92 -1.67
C SER A 28 -11.89 18.19 -3.16
N LYS A 29 -11.13 19.24 -3.51
CA LYS A 29 -10.77 19.55 -4.91
C LYS A 29 -9.82 18.53 -5.57
N TYR A 30 -9.19 17.67 -4.78
CA TYR A 30 -8.22 16.67 -5.21
C TYR A 30 -8.73 15.23 -5.08
N ALA A 31 -9.69 15.00 -4.19
CA ALA A 31 -10.10 13.67 -3.71
C ALA A 31 -10.43 12.67 -4.83
N TYR A 32 -10.97 13.14 -5.96
CA TYR A 32 -11.37 12.28 -7.07
C TYR A 32 -10.60 12.57 -8.35
N THR A 33 -9.43 13.19 -8.23
CA THR A 33 -8.58 13.47 -9.38
C THR A 33 -7.70 12.26 -9.69
N PRO A 34 -7.42 11.97 -10.98
CA PRO A 34 -6.52 10.88 -11.36
C PRO A 34 -5.04 11.22 -11.17
N ARG A 35 -4.72 12.40 -10.61
CA ARG A 35 -3.34 12.84 -10.43
C ARG A 35 -2.73 12.16 -9.20
N PRO A 36 -1.48 11.69 -9.26
CA PRO A 36 -0.80 11.15 -8.09
C PRO A 36 -0.60 12.22 -7.02
N ILE A 37 -0.85 11.89 -5.76
CA ILE A 37 -0.76 12.82 -4.62
C ILE A 37 0.02 12.19 -3.48
N ILE A 38 0.84 13.01 -2.81
CA ILE A 38 1.45 12.68 -1.53
C ILE A 38 0.99 13.71 -0.50
N VAL A 39 0.44 13.26 0.62
CA VAL A 39 0.19 14.09 1.80
C VAL A 39 1.26 13.77 2.84
N LYS A 40 2.17 14.71 3.08
CA LYS A 40 3.33 14.46 3.94
C LYS A 40 2.95 14.41 5.41
N ASN A 41 3.56 13.49 6.16
CA ASN A 41 3.40 13.32 7.62
C ASN A 41 1.94 13.18 8.10
N ALA A 42 1.01 12.80 7.23
CA ALA A 42 -0.40 12.76 7.55
C ALA A 42 -0.81 11.64 8.52
N VAL A 43 0.04 10.61 8.68
CA VAL A 43 -0.22 9.44 9.53
C VAL A 43 0.85 9.24 10.61
N GLN A 44 1.71 10.22 10.81
CA GLN A 44 2.79 10.16 11.79
C GLN A 44 2.28 10.01 13.24
N HIS A 45 1.05 10.46 13.52
CA HIS A 45 0.41 10.33 14.82
C HIS A 45 -0.19 8.95 15.09
N TRP A 46 -0.28 8.06 14.09
CA TRP A 46 -0.82 6.72 14.31
C TRP A 46 0.06 5.89 15.22
N ARG A 47 -0.56 5.17 16.16
CA ARG A 47 0.14 4.19 17.01
C ARG A 47 0.83 3.10 16.18
N ALA A 48 0.24 2.74 15.05
CA ALA A 48 0.79 1.81 14.06
C ALA A 48 2.25 2.13 13.69
N THR A 49 2.62 3.41 13.59
CA THR A 49 4.01 3.81 13.24
C THR A 49 5.06 3.34 14.25
N LYS A 50 4.64 3.06 15.49
CA LYS A 50 5.51 2.63 16.59
C LYS A 50 5.34 1.15 16.92
N GLU A 51 4.12 0.61 16.77
CA GLU A 51 3.75 -0.70 17.32
C GLU A 51 3.65 -1.80 16.25
N PHE A 52 3.37 -1.45 14.98
CA PHE A 52 3.33 -2.45 13.92
C PHE A 52 4.74 -2.99 13.64
N SER A 53 4.83 -4.31 13.54
CA SER A 53 6.08 -5.01 13.24
C SER A 53 5.77 -6.42 12.76
N PHE A 54 6.74 -7.07 12.12
CA PHE A 54 6.62 -8.47 11.73
C PHE A 54 6.19 -9.37 12.91
N ASN A 55 6.85 -9.22 14.06
CA ASN A 55 6.56 -10.02 15.26
C ASN A 55 5.16 -9.76 15.83
N MET A 56 4.68 -8.51 15.79
CA MET A 56 3.34 -8.17 16.24
C MET A 56 2.28 -8.87 15.39
N PHE A 57 2.39 -8.80 14.06
CA PHE A 57 1.47 -9.48 13.16
C PHE A 57 1.57 -11.01 13.26
N LYS A 58 2.79 -11.56 13.33
CA LYS A 58 3.03 -12.99 13.54
C LYS A 58 2.28 -13.50 14.77
N LYS A 59 2.52 -12.86 15.92
CA LYS A 59 1.86 -13.21 17.18
C LYS A 59 0.34 -13.13 17.07
N LEU A 60 -0.17 -12.06 16.46
CA LEU A 60 -1.61 -11.85 16.30
C LEU A 60 -2.28 -12.97 15.48
N TYR A 61 -1.64 -13.42 14.39
CA TYR A 61 -2.16 -14.51 13.57
C TYR A 61 -2.01 -15.89 14.25
N GLU A 62 -0.91 -16.13 14.98
CA GLU A 62 -0.69 -17.38 15.71
C GLU A 62 -1.64 -17.56 16.91
N GLU A 63 -2.05 -16.46 17.56
CA GLU A 63 -2.95 -16.48 18.72
C GLU A 63 -4.44 -16.45 18.34
N THR A 64 -4.77 -16.28 17.06
CA THR A 64 -6.16 -16.21 16.58
C THR A 64 -6.52 -17.50 15.84
N ALA A 65 -7.50 -18.25 16.35
CA ALA A 65 -7.99 -19.47 15.71
C ALA A 65 -8.66 -19.14 14.36
N GLY A 66 -8.42 -19.97 13.33
CA GLY A 66 -8.98 -19.76 11.99
C GLY A 66 -8.42 -18.56 11.21
N SER A 67 -7.38 -17.89 11.73
CA SER A 67 -6.82 -16.67 11.14
C SER A 67 -6.38 -16.81 9.68
N TYR A 68 -5.81 -17.97 9.34
CA TYR A 68 -5.33 -18.28 8.00
C TYR A 68 -6.45 -18.74 7.04
N GLU A 69 -7.56 -19.29 7.54
CA GLU A 69 -8.67 -19.82 6.73
C GLU A 69 -9.33 -18.70 5.91
N SER A 70 -9.37 -17.48 6.46
CA SER A 70 -9.91 -16.31 5.75
C SER A 70 -9.22 -16.01 4.41
N LEU A 71 -7.95 -16.40 4.25
CA LEU A 71 -7.20 -16.24 2.99
C LEU A 71 -7.49 -17.36 1.99
N ASP A 72 -7.97 -18.51 2.46
CA ASP A 72 -8.41 -19.61 1.61
C ASP A 72 -9.87 -19.37 1.11
N GLU A 73 -10.65 -18.60 1.85
CA GLU A 73 -12.07 -18.31 1.59
C GLU A 73 -12.32 -16.96 0.85
N GLY A 74 -11.34 -16.50 0.07
CA GLY A 74 -11.53 -15.40 -0.88
C GLY A 74 -10.82 -14.09 -0.54
N CYS A 75 -10.05 -14.03 0.54
CA CYS A 75 -9.13 -12.91 0.75
C CYS A 75 -7.77 -13.12 0.09
N GLN A 76 -7.28 -12.05 -0.54
CA GLN A 76 -6.13 -12.15 -1.41
C GLN A 76 -4.82 -12.15 -0.62
N PHE A 77 -3.96 -13.11 -0.92
CA PHE A 77 -2.52 -13.06 -0.62
C PHE A 77 -1.74 -12.63 -1.86
N LEU A 78 -0.79 -11.73 -1.69
CA LEU A 78 -0.01 -11.11 -2.78
C LEU A 78 1.48 -11.43 -2.58
N ASN A 79 2.00 -12.36 -3.39
CA ASN A 79 3.39 -12.79 -3.37
C ASN A 79 4.23 -12.06 -4.44
N PHE A 80 4.81 -10.90 -4.09
CA PHE A 80 5.57 -10.09 -5.04
C PHE A 80 6.98 -10.64 -5.28
N LYS A 81 7.11 -11.59 -6.21
CA LYS A 81 8.40 -12.25 -6.58
C LYS A 81 9.12 -12.92 -5.40
N THR A 82 8.36 -13.48 -4.47
CA THR A 82 8.88 -14.35 -3.41
C THR A 82 8.46 -15.80 -3.67
N ASP A 83 9.18 -16.74 -3.08
CA ASP A 83 8.91 -18.19 -3.05
C ASP A 83 7.90 -18.61 -1.96
N MET A 84 7.23 -17.65 -1.33
CA MET A 84 6.21 -17.87 -0.31
C MET A 84 4.82 -17.68 -0.92
N PHE A 85 3.92 -18.62 -0.68
CA PHE A 85 2.59 -18.68 -1.32
C PHE A 85 1.43 -18.51 -0.34
N SER A 86 1.72 -18.44 0.96
CA SER A 86 0.72 -18.20 1.99
C SER A 86 1.24 -17.27 3.08
N LEU A 87 0.34 -16.60 3.79
CA LEU A 87 0.71 -15.79 4.96
C LEU A 87 1.29 -16.65 6.09
N LYS A 88 0.87 -17.92 6.17
CA LYS A 88 1.43 -18.88 7.12
C LYS A 88 2.92 -19.13 6.85
N GLU A 89 3.31 -19.37 5.60
CA GLU A 89 4.74 -19.51 5.24
C GLU A 89 5.55 -18.24 5.57
N VAL A 90 4.95 -17.07 5.44
CA VAL A 90 5.58 -15.79 5.80
C VAL A 90 5.88 -15.76 7.30
N PHE A 91 4.92 -16.12 8.16
CA PHE A 91 5.15 -16.10 9.60
C PHE A 91 6.00 -17.28 10.11
N ASP A 92 6.01 -18.41 9.40
CA ASP A 92 6.85 -19.57 9.70
C ASP A 92 8.30 -19.42 9.18
N MET A 93 8.63 -18.34 8.44
CA MET A 93 9.95 -18.17 7.86
C MET A 93 11.07 -18.12 8.93
N PRO A 94 12.29 -18.60 8.62
CA PRO A 94 13.41 -18.51 9.54
C PRO A 94 13.71 -17.06 9.96
N GLU A 95 14.09 -16.86 11.22
CA GLU A 95 14.34 -15.51 11.79
C GLU A 95 15.38 -14.71 10.99
N ALA A 96 16.45 -15.37 10.53
CA ALA A 96 17.47 -14.75 9.69
C ALA A 96 16.87 -14.15 8.40
N ARG A 97 15.90 -14.85 7.79
CA ARG A 97 15.19 -14.39 6.59
C ARG A 97 14.21 -13.27 6.92
N ALA A 98 13.48 -13.37 8.03
CA ALA A 98 12.58 -12.30 8.49
C ALA A 98 13.33 -10.98 8.74
N LYS A 99 14.57 -11.04 9.20
CA LYS A 99 15.47 -9.89 9.42
C LYS A 99 16.24 -9.45 8.17
N ASN A 100 16.07 -10.15 7.04
CA ASN A 100 16.80 -9.90 5.80
C ASN A 100 18.33 -9.88 6.00
N GLU A 101 18.84 -10.86 6.75
CA GLU A 101 20.27 -11.01 7.02
C GLU A 101 21.07 -11.35 5.74
N GLN A 102 22.38 -11.10 5.78
CA GLN A 102 23.26 -11.32 4.63
C GLN A 102 23.19 -12.78 4.15
N GLY A 103 22.97 -12.97 2.85
CA GLY A 103 22.86 -14.29 2.21
C GLY A 103 21.43 -14.85 2.17
N GLN A 104 20.46 -14.18 2.80
CA GLN A 104 19.05 -14.53 2.68
C GLN A 104 18.42 -13.89 1.45
N SER A 105 17.37 -14.54 0.93
CA SER A 105 16.54 -13.99 -0.14
C SER A 105 15.57 -12.96 0.42
N SER A 106 15.66 -11.73 -0.10
CA SER A 106 14.71 -10.66 0.18
C SER A 106 13.29 -11.07 -0.18
N TRP A 107 12.31 -10.52 0.53
CA TRP A 107 10.90 -10.86 0.36
C TRP A 107 10.03 -9.64 0.57
N TYR A 108 8.89 -9.59 -0.13
CA TYR A 108 7.87 -8.57 0.06
C TYR A 108 6.51 -9.17 -0.27
N VAL A 109 5.56 -8.98 0.63
CA VAL A 109 4.21 -9.56 0.52
C VAL A 109 3.15 -8.55 0.90
N GLY A 110 1.95 -8.78 0.43
CA GLY A 110 0.73 -8.13 0.89
C GLY A 110 -0.37 -9.13 1.16
N TRP A 111 -1.33 -8.76 1.99
CA TRP A 111 -2.53 -9.56 2.21
C TRP A 111 -3.71 -8.69 2.62
N GLY A 112 -4.91 -9.15 2.30
CA GLY A 112 -6.15 -8.60 2.84
C GLY A 112 -6.32 -8.99 4.31
N ASN A 113 -6.45 -8.00 5.18
CA ASN A 113 -6.79 -8.22 6.59
C ASN A 113 -8.29 -8.45 6.73
N CYS A 114 -8.71 -9.71 6.65
CA CYS A 114 -10.12 -10.07 6.54
C CYS A 114 -10.70 -10.77 7.75
N HIS A 115 -9.86 -11.40 8.58
CA HIS A 115 -10.34 -12.07 9.77
C HIS A 115 -10.92 -11.02 10.74
N PRO A 116 -12.21 -11.12 11.14
CA PRO A 116 -12.90 -10.04 11.86
C PRO A 116 -12.22 -9.64 13.17
N ASP A 117 -11.69 -10.60 13.92
CA ASP A 117 -11.02 -10.32 15.19
C ASP A 117 -9.66 -9.60 15.00
N ILE A 118 -8.88 -10.04 14.00
CA ILE A 118 -7.59 -9.41 13.65
C ILE A 118 -7.84 -8.01 13.11
N LEU A 119 -8.84 -7.87 12.23
CA LEU A 119 -9.31 -6.60 11.68
C LEU A 119 -9.67 -5.61 12.79
N ALA A 120 -10.48 -6.03 13.76
CA ALA A 120 -10.89 -5.20 14.89
C ALA A 120 -9.68 -4.75 15.74
N ILE A 121 -8.67 -5.61 15.94
CA ILE A 121 -7.46 -5.29 16.68
C ILE A 121 -6.58 -4.31 15.89
N VAL A 122 -6.30 -4.59 14.62
CA VAL A 122 -5.44 -3.77 13.75
C VAL A 122 -5.99 -2.34 13.60
N ARG A 123 -7.31 -2.18 13.51
CA ARG A 123 -7.99 -0.88 13.45
C ARG A 123 -7.89 -0.04 14.72
N GLN A 124 -7.39 -0.57 15.83
CA GLN A 124 -7.12 0.24 17.04
C GLN A 124 -5.82 1.05 16.93
N TYR A 125 -4.97 0.77 15.93
CA TYR A 125 -3.64 1.36 15.81
C TYR A 125 -3.57 2.49 14.77
N TYR A 126 -4.59 2.63 13.94
CA TYR A 126 -4.68 3.65 12.91
C TYR A 126 -6.13 4.10 12.74
N GLN A 127 -6.33 5.18 11.99
CA GLN A 127 -7.64 5.72 11.65
C GLN A 127 -7.64 6.12 10.18
N VAL A 128 -8.80 6.31 9.55
CA VAL A 128 -8.84 6.91 8.21
C VAL A 128 -8.08 8.25 8.22
N PRO A 129 -7.20 8.53 7.24
CA PRO A 129 -6.54 9.83 7.14
C PRO A 129 -7.57 10.97 7.19
N HIS A 130 -7.34 11.92 8.11
CA HIS A 130 -8.34 12.93 8.50
C HIS A 130 -8.81 13.85 7.36
N PHE A 131 -7.97 14.00 6.33
CA PHE A 131 -8.22 14.84 5.17
C PHE A 131 -9.08 14.16 4.10
N LEU A 132 -9.29 12.84 4.18
CA LEU A 132 -10.15 12.14 3.23
C LEU A 132 -11.62 12.58 3.41
N PRO A 133 -12.46 12.52 2.36
CA PRO A 133 -13.89 12.83 2.45
C PRO A 133 -14.65 12.03 3.53
N GLU A 134 -15.83 12.50 3.97
CA GLU A 134 -16.65 11.78 5.00
C GLU A 134 -17.30 10.52 4.45
N ASP A 135 -17.61 10.54 3.16
CA ASP A 135 -18.05 9.42 2.34
C ASP A 135 -16.89 8.55 1.86
N ALA A 136 -15.65 8.82 2.27
CA ALA A 136 -14.57 7.85 2.18
C ALA A 136 -14.91 6.68 3.12
N GLU A 137 -15.71 5.75 2.62
CA GLU A 137 -16.16 4.57 3.35
C GLU A 137 -14.95 3.84 3.93
N TYR A 138 -15.10 3.34 5.15
CA TYR A 138 -14.21 2.32 5.68
C TYR A 138 -14.54 1.04 4.91
N PRO A 139 -13.69 0.57 3.98
CA PRO A 139 -13.99 -0.69 3.30
C PRO A 139 -14.06 -1.81 4.32
N ALA A 140 -14.74 -2.90 3.94
CA ALA A 140 -14.89 -4.07 4.78
C ALA A 140 -13.52 -4.61 5.25
N THR A 141 -12.48 -4.44 4.45
CA THR A 141 -11.12 -4.93 4.72
C THR A 141 -10.08 -3.89 4.28
N GLU A 142 -8.93 -3.88 4.96
CA GLU A 142 -7.73 -3.16 4.52
C GLU A 142 -6.65 -4.15 4.07
N ASN A 143 -5.70 -3.68 3.27
CA ASN A 143 -4.53 -4.46 2.88
C ASN A 143 -3.32 -4.02 3.68
N ILE A 144 -2.57 -5.00 4.19
CA ILE A 144 -1.27 -4.79 4.83
C ILE A 144 -0.20 -5.24 3.85
N PHE A 145 0.84 -4.43 3.68
CA PHE A 145 2.01 -4.81 2.90
C PHE A 145 3.26 -4.58 3.71
N PHE A 146 4.19 -5.54 3.67
CA PHE A 146 5.48 -5.36 4.31
C PHE A 146 6.59 -6.24 3.70
N GLY A 147 7.83 -5.91 4.06
CA GLY A 147 9.03 -6.65 3.63
C GLY A 147 10.15 -5.72 3.18
N TYR A 148 10.93 -6.19 2.20
CA TYR A 148 12.22 -5.64 1.81
C TYR A 148 12.38 -5.53 0.29
N GLU A 149 13.26 -4.63 -0.12
CA GLU A 149 13.83 -4.47 -1.47
C GLU A 149 12.84 -4.34 -2.63
N ILE A 150 12.35 -5.46 -3.19
CA ILE A 150 11.67 -5.48 -4.49
C ILE A 150 10.35 -4.70 -4.46
N GLY A 151 9.65 -4.66 -3.32
CA GLY A 151 8.32 -4.05 -3.26
C GLY A 151 7.34 -4.74 -4.22
N ALA A 152 6.39 -3.96 -4.74
CA ALA A 152 5.48 -4.40 -5.79
C ALA A 152 6.07 -4.20 -7.18
N VAL A 153 5.91 -5.19 -8.05
CA VAL A 153 6.34 -5.10 -9.47
C VAL A 153 5.42 -4.18 -10.27
N MET A 154 5.82 -3.76 -11.47
CA MET A 154 5.00 -2.88 -12.31
C MET A 154 3.66 -3.54 -12.68
N HIS A 155 2.55 -2.98 -12.20
CA HIS A 155 1.20 -3.51 -12.44
C HIS A 155 0.13 -2.42 -12.43
N LEU A 156 -1.09 -2.81 -12.81
CA LEU A 156 -2.32 -2.08 -12.55
C LEU A 156 -3.16 -2.89 -11.57
N ASP A 157 -3.93 -2.19 -10.76
CA ASP A 157 -4.90 -2.82 -9.88
C ASP A 157 -6.25 -2.97 -10.58
N TYR A 158 -6.93 -4.07 -10.25
CA TYR A 158 -8.31 -4.33 -10.67
C TYR A 158 -9.27 -4.09 -9.50
N ILE A 159 -9.25 -2.86 -8.99
CA ILE A 159 -10.13 -2.38 -7.91
C ILE A 159 -11.22 -1.46 -8.46
N SER A 160 -12.34 -1.35 -7.74
CA SER A 160 -13.47 -0.53 -8.16
C SER A 160 -13.32 0.94 -7.73
N ARG A 161 -12.66 1.19 -6.60
CA ARG A 161 -12.54 2.52 -5.98
C ARG A 161 -11.11 3.07 -6.08
N LEU A 162 -10.93 4.33 -5.64
CA LEU A 162 -9.60 4.91 -5.47
C LEU A 162 -8.95 4.31 -4.22
N MET A 163 -7.62 4.36 -4.16
CA MET A 163 -6.88 3.85 -3.01
C MET A 163 -6.06 4.95 -2.33
N TRP A 164 -5.84 4.77 -1.03
CA TRP A 164 -4.81 5.48 -0.28
C TRP A 164 -3.91 4.45 0.42
N GLN A 165 -2.61 4.74 0.50
CA GLN A 165 -1.63 3.92 1.21
C GLN A 165 -0.84 4.78 2.19
N GLY A 166 -0.99 4.49 3.47
CA GLY A 166 -0.21 5.09 4.54
C GLY A 166 1.13 4.38 4.70
N GLN A 167 2.23 5.13 4.60
CA GLN A 167 3.58 4.62 4.84
C GLN A 167 3.84 4.57 6.35
N VAL A 168 3.64 3.41 6.96
CA VAL A 168 3.71 3.26 8.43
C VAL A 168 5.15 3.14 8.91
N GLN A 169 5.97 2.35 8.22
CA GLN A 169 7.40 2.19 8.52
C GLN A 169 8.25 2.17 7.26
N GLY A 170 9.49 2.63 7.39
CA GLY A 170 10.43 2.65 6.28
C GLY A 170 10.05 3.65 5.20
N SER A 171 10.46 3.37 3.97
CA SER A 171 10.26 4.26 2.84
C SER A 171 10.22 3.47 1.54
N LYS A 172 9.56 4.03 0.52
CA LYS A 172 9.46 3.45 -0.82
C LYS A 172 9.73 4.50 -1.89
N THR A 173 10.40 4.10 -2.95
CA THR A 173 10.34 4.79 -4.24
C THR A 173 9.19 4.19 -5.04
N TRP A 174 8.26 5.03 -5.49
CA TRP A 174 7.20 4.66 -6.41
C TRP A 174 7.62 5.04 -7.82
N SER A 175 7.52 4.09 -8.75
CA SER A 175 7.75 4.32 -10.17
C SER A 175 6.42 4.24 -10.90
N LEU A 176 6.05 5.32 -11.58
CA LEU A 176 4.80 5.40 -12.34
C LEU A 176 5.05 5.41 -13.84
N ALA A 177 4.18 4.72 -14.55
CA ALA A 177 4.11 4.75 -16.00
C ALA A 177 2.66 4.98 -16.44
N PRO A 178 2.44 5.72 -17.54
CA PRO A 178 1.15 5.74 -18.18
C PRO A 178 0.85 4.37 -18.79
N VAL A 179 -0.41 4.15 -19.18
CA VAL A 179 -0.76 3.02 -20.04
C VAL A 179 -0.05 3.12 -21.40
N PRO A 180 0.27 1.98 -22.06
CA PRO A 180 1.04 1.98 -23.31
C PRO A 180 0.45 2.87 -24.42
N GLU A 181 -0.88 2.99 -24.48
CA GLU A 181 -1.58 3.84 -25.45
C GLU A 181 -1.20 5.32 -25.31
N CYS A 182 -0.75 5.74 -24.12
CA CYS A 182 -0.43 7.12 -23.78
C CYS A 182 1.09 7.41 -23.69
N ASP A 183 1.95 6.43 -24.00
CA ASP A 183 3.42 6.59 -23.93
C ASP A 183 3.95 7.73 -24.84
N HIS A 184 3.21 8.10 -25.88
CA HIS A 184 3.57 9.18 -26.81
C HIS A 184 3.20 10.59 -26.30
N VAL A 185 2.35 10.69 -25.27
CA VAL A 185 1.89 11.96 -24.67
C VAL A 185 2.47 12.16 -23.27
N CYS A 186 2.64 11.06 -22.55
CA CYS A 186 2.93 11.06 -21.12
C CYS A 186 4.31 10.47 -20.85
N SER A 187 4.88 10.79 -19.70
CA SER A 187 6.21 10.33 -19.31
C SER A 187 6.17 9.51 -18.04
N LYS A 188 7.09 8.56 -17.94
CA LYS A 188 7.35 7.83 -16.70
C LYS A 188 8.06 8.75 -15.72
N PHE A 189 7.77 8.61 -14.44
CA PHE A 189 8.47 9.34 -13.38
C PHE A 189 8.46 8.57 -12.07
N GLU A 190 9.33 8.97 -11.16
CA GLU A 190 9.43 8.35 -9.84
C GLU A 190 9.26 9.39 -8.75
N TYR A 191 8.79 8.95 -7.58
CA TYR A 191 8.74 9.78 -6.39
C TYR A 191 9.02 8.97 -5.13
N TYR A 192 9.46 9.66 -4.09
CA TYR A 192 9.88 9.06 -2.84
C TYR A 192 8.85 9.31 -1.73
N VAL A 193 8.59 8.28 -0.93
CA VAL A 193 7.58 8.26 0.13
C VAL A 193 8.23 7.78 1.42
N GLU A 194 8.04 8.56 2.48
CA GLU A 194 8.66 8.35 3.78
C GLU A 194 7.63 7.92 4.83
N ALA A 195 8.11 7.35 5.93
CA ALA A 195 7.25 7.02 7.06
C ALA A 195 6.46 8.25 7.53
N GLY A 196 5.15 8.10 7.69
CA GLY A 196 4.21 9.17 8.01
C GLY A 196 3.49 9.74 6.79
N ASP A 197 3.96 9.51 5.57
CA ASP A 197 3.28 10.00 4.36
C ASP A 197 2.07 9.15 3.98
N VAL A 198 1.12 9.75 3.26
CA VAL A 198 0.04 9.03 2.57
C VAL A 198 0.15 9.26 1.07
N VAL A 199 0.11 8.17 0.31
CA VAL A 199 0.03 8.19 -1.15
C VAL A 199 -1.42 8.00 -1.57
N LEU A 200 -1.88 8.82 -2.51
CA LEU A 200 -3.12 8.58 -3.24
C LEU A 200 -2.79 8.45 -4.72
N LEU A 201 -3.24 7.34 -5.31
CA LEU A 201 -2.96 6.99 -6.69
C LEU A 201 -4.17 6.28 -7.27
N ASP A 202 -4.58 6.68 -8.48
CA ASP A 202 -5.52 5.88 -9.25
C ASP A 202 -4.78 4.71 -9.91
N THR A 203 -4.62 3.62 -9.15
CA THR A 203 -3.88 2.41 -9.56
C THR A 203 -4.57 1.62 -10.68
N ARG A 204 -5.81 1.98 -11.02
CA ARG A 204 -6.57 1.39 -12.14
C ARG A 204 -6.07 1.90 -13.49
N ILE A 205 -5.46 3.09 -13.50
CA ILE A 205 -4.99 3.75 -14.73
C ILE A 205 -3.49 4.05 -14.74
N TRP A 206 -2.85 4.20 -13.58
CA TRP A 206 -1.40 4.36 -13.47
C TRP A 206 -0.72 3.02 -13.23
N TYR A 207 0.09 2.59 -14.20
CA TYR A 207 1.02 1.49 -13.96
C TYR A 207 1.98 1.93 -12.86
N HIS A 208 2.14 1.09 -11.86
CA HIS A 208 2.95 1.43 -10.70
C HIS A 208 3.78 0.25 -10.22
N ALA A 209 4.99 0.56 -9.79
CA ALA A 209 5.89 -0.33 -9.07
C ALA A 209 6.40 0.40 -7.82
N THR A 210 6.82 -0.36 -6.82
CA THR A 210 7.50 0.20 -5.64
C THR A 210 8.83 -0.47 -5.43
N LYS A 211 9.79 0.25 -4.88
CA LYS A 211 11.09 -0.28 -4.47
C LYS A 211 11.45 0.24 -3.10
N ILE A 212 11.97 -0.64 -2.26
CA ILE A 212 12.39 -0.33 -0.89
C ILE A 212 13.92 -0.24 -0.87
N PRO A 213 14.53 0.70 -0.13
CA PRO A 213 15.98 0.76 0.01
C PRO A 213 16.56 -0.55 0.57
N LYS A 214 17.75 -0.92 0.09
CA LYS A 214 18.41 -2.20 0.44
C LYS A 214 18.56 -2.36 1.96
N GLY A 215 18.19 -3.52 2.48
CA GLY A 215 18.27 -3.83 3.92
C GLY A 215 17.33 -3.02 4.82
N ARG A 216 16.39 -2.26 4.26
CA ARG A 216 15.39 -1.51 5.03
C ARG A 216 14.06 -2.22 4.95
N PHE A 217 13.42 -2.41 6.10
CA PHE A 217 12.06 -2.91 6.17
C PHE A 217 11.08 -1.79 5.82
N SER A 218 9.99 -2.14 5.14
CA SER A 218 8.87 -1.25 4.87
C SER A 218 7.57 -1.90 5.31
N LEU A 219 6.66 -1.09 5.85
CA LEU A 219 5.31 -1.52 6.25
C LEU A 219 4.31 -0.44 5.87
N THR A 220 3.22 -0.85 5.24
CA THR A 220 2.16 0.07 4.80
C THR A 220 0.77 -0.52 5.03
N VAL A 221 -0.17 0.37 5.35
CA VAL A 221 -1.60 0.07 5.39
C VAL A 221 -2.23 0.72 4.17
N GLN A 222 -3.01 -0.03 3.41
CA GLN A 222 -3.72 0.45 2.23
C GLN A 222 -5.20 0.18 2.39
N SER A 223 -6.00 1.14 1.96
CA SER A 223 -7.44 1.03 1.94
C SER A 223 -8.00 1.76 0.73
N GLU A 224 -9.21 1.40 0.36
CA GLU A 224 -9.97 2.04 -0.69
C GLU A 224 -10.83 3.18 -0.14
N TYR A 225 -11.21 4.12 -1.00
CA TYR A 225 -12.17 5.18 -0.73
C TYR A 225 -12.83 5.67 -2.01
N GLY A 226 -14.01 6.28 -1.85
CA GLY A 226 -14.71 7.03 -2.89
C GLY A 226 -15.83 6.28 -3.56
#